data_AF-X0YIU4-F1
#
_entry.id   AF-X0YIU4-F1
#
_cell.length_a   1.000
_cell.length_b   1.000
_cell.length_c   1.000
_cell.angle_alpha   90.00
_cell.angle_beta   90.00
_cell.angle_gamma   90.00
#
_symmetry.space_group_name_H-M   'P 1'
#
loop_
_entity.id
_entity.type
_entity.pdbx_description
1 polymer ?
#
loop_
_entity_poly.entity_id
_entity_poly.type
_entity_poly.pdbx_seq_one_letter_code
_entity_poly.pdbx_strand_id
1 'polypeptide(L)'
;AFVKALQGNDPRYLKLVATPKHFAVHSGPEKARHRFDARVDERDLRETYLPVFQACVQEAKAASVMGAYNRVNGEPCCASKTLLIDILRGEWGFDGFVVADDHATTDIHADHRVVGSPAEAAALAVKNGCDLDCGDVFGTLVEAVEQGLITEKVIDGALKRLFAARFRLGMFDPPDLVPYSQIATEVIDCREHRQLALEAARQSIVLLKNEGDLLPLDDD
;
A
#
# COMPACT_ATOMS: atom_id res chain seq x y z
N ALA A 1 9.08 -8.94 -8.15
CA ALA A 1 8.39 -9.50 -9.35
C ALA A 1 6.95 -9.02 -9.46
N PHE A 2 6.10 -9.27 -8.46
CA PHE A 2 4.66 -8.96 -8.48
C PHE A 2 4.34 -7.50 -8.86
N VAL A 3 5.00 -6.52 -8.21
CA VAL A 3 4.84 -5.08 -8.54
C VAL A 3 5.11 -4.78 -10.01
N LYS A 4 6.23 -5.28 -10.58
CA LYS A 4 6.59 -5.05 -11.99
C LYS A 4 5.53 -5.66 -12.93
N ALA A 5 5.06 -6.88 -12.64
CA ALA A 5 4.07 -7.56 -13.44
C ALA A 5 2.71 -6.85 -13.43
N LEU A 6 2.29 -6.39 -12.26
CA LEU A 6 1.07 -5.59 -12.09
C LEU A 6 1.16 -4.29 -12.89
N GLN A 7 2.23 -3.52 -12.71
CA GLN A 7 2.38 -2.20 -13.32
C GLN A 7 2.61 -2.22 -14.83
N GLY A 8 3.00 -3.37 -15.39
CA GLY A 8 3.30 -3.50 -16.81
C GLY A 8 4.67 -2.92 -17.19
N ASN A 9 4.94 -2.89 -18.48
CA ASN A 9 6.25 -2.53 -19.06
C ASN A 9 6.14 -1.42 -20.13
N ASP A 10 4.98 -0.77 -20.22
CA ASP A 10 4.80 0.36 -21.12
C ASP A 10 5.57 1.58 -20.59
N PRO A 11 6.31 2.31 -21.45
CA PRO A 11 7.16 3.41 -21.00
C PRO A 11 6.39 4.64 -20.52
N ARG A 12 5.11 4.77 -20.88
CA ARG A 12 4.25 5.92 -20.53
C ARG A 12 3.17 5.51 -19.53
N TYR A 13 2.51 4.38 -19.76
CA TYR A 13 1.33 3.98 -19.01
C TYR A 13 1.61 2.87 -18.00
N LEU A 14 0.96 2.97 -16.84
CA LEU A 14 0.83 1.88 -15.90
C LEU A 14 -0.36 1.01 -16.32
N LYS A 15 -0.19 -0.31 -16.29
CA LYS A 15 -1.31 -1.27 -16.44
C LYS A 15 -2.27 -1.19 -15.27
N LEU A 16 -1.71 -1.14 -14.06
CA LEU A 16 -2.40 -0.83 -12.81
C LEU A 16 -1.40 -0.26 -11.81
N VAL A 17 -1.88 0.38 -10.74
CA VAL A 17 -1.03 0.86 -9.64
C VAL A 17 -0.86 -0.26 -8.62
N ALA A 18 0.37 -0.75 -8.45
CA ALA A 18 0.68 -1.68 -7.38
C ALA A 18 0.90 -0.93 -6.07
N THR A 19 0.32 -1.46 -4.98
CA THR A 19 0.33 -0.84 -3.65
C THR A 19 0.82 -1.87 -2.62
N PRO A 20 2.13 -1.99 -2.37
CA PRO A 20 2.68 -2.85 -1.32
C PRO A 20 2.11 -2.46 0.04
N LYS A 21 1.75 -3.46 0.84
CA LYS A 21 1.07 -3.28 2.12
C LYS A 21 1.41 -4.40 3.12
N HIS A 22 1.30 -4.17 4.43
CA HIS A 22 0.94 -2.92 5.11
C HIS A 22 2.19 -2.29 5.73
N PHE A 23 2.45 -1.02 5.40
CA PHE A 23 3.67 -0.30 5.77
C PHE A 23 3.47 0.41 7.13
N ALA A 24 4.06 -0.03 8.24
CA ALA A 24 4.98 -1.15 8.40
C ALA A 24 4.77 -1.89 9.73
N VAL A 25 5.52 -2.98 9.90
CA VAL A 25 5.52 -3.80 11.14
C VAL A 25 4.13 -4.35 11.48
N HIS A 26 3.31 -4.59 10.46
CA HIS A 26 1.95 -5.08 10.60
C HIS A 26 1.88 -6.62 10.65
N SER A 27 2.67 -7.23 11.53
CA SER A 27 2.76 -8.70 11.67
C SER A 27 1.82 -9.28 12.74
N GLY A 28 1.02 -8.41 13.37
CA GLY A 28 0.05 -8.77 14.40
C GLY A 28 0.42 -8.30 15.81
N PRO A 29 -0.45 -8.54 16.80
CA PRO A 29 -1.62 -9.44 16.70
C PRO A 29 -2.80 -8.82 15.94
N GLU A 30 -3.38 -9.60 15.02
CA GLU A 30 -4.47 -9.17 14.12
C GLU A 30 -5.66 -8.56 14.87
N LYS A 31 -6.09 -9.18 15.98
CA LYS A 31 -7.23 -8.72 16.79
C LYS A 31 -7.04 -7.32 17.39
N ALA A 32 -5.80 -6.83 17.48
CA ALA A 32 -5.48 -5.53 18.05
C ALA A 32 -5.01 -4.53 16.98
N ARG A 33 -5.11 -4.85 15.69
CA ARG A 33 -4.53 -4.06 14.58
C ARG A 33 -4.78 -2.56 14.65
N HIS A 34 -5.99 -2.16 15.08
CA HIS A 34 -6.42 -0.76 15.21
C HIS A 34 -5.84 0.00 16.41
N ARG A 35 -5.21 -0.69 17.38
CA ARG A 35 -4.81 -0.10 18.68
C ARG A 35 -3.39 -0.38 19.12
N PHE A 36 -2.75 -1.42 18.59
CA PHE A 36 -1.44 -1.80 19.08
C PHE A 36 -0.34 -0.85 18.60
N ASP A 37 0.72 -0.78 19.41
CA ASP A 37 1.94 -0.04 19.11
C ASP A 37 3.11 -1.02 19.05
N ALA A 38 3.59 -1.27 17.84
CA ALA A 38 4.72 -2.15 17.59
C ALA A 38 5.99 -1.50 18.15
N ARG A 39 6.61 -2.14 19.14
CA ARG A 39 7.89 -1.70 19.69
C ARG A 39 9.00 -2.57 19.11
N VAL A 40 9.75 -1.98 18.18
CA VAL A 40 10.87 -2.64 17.49
C VAL A 40 12.08 -1.74 17.55
N ASP A 41 13.27 -2.31 17.74
CA ASP A 41 14.49 -1.51 17.64
C ASP A 41 14.78 -1.14 16.18
N GLU A 42 15.70 -0.18 15.99
CA GLU A 42 16.06 0.31 14.66
C GLU A 42 16.65 -0.80 13.79
N ARG A 43 17.36 -1.75 14.39
CA ARG A 43 17.99 -2.84 13.65
C ARG A 43 16.94 -3.77 13.07
N ASP A 44 16.00 -4.24 13.89
CA ASP A 44 14.90 -5.09 13.44
C ASP A 44 14.02 -4.37 12.42
N LEU A 45 13.74 -3.08 12.64
CA LEU A 45 13.00 -2.27 11.66
C LEU A 45 13.69 -2.30 10.29
N ARG A 46 15.00 -2.03 10.26
CA ARG A 46 15.80 -1.90 9.03
C ARG A 46 16.16 -3.24 8.37
N GLU A 47 16.48 -4.25 9.16
CA GLU A 47 16.99 -5.54 8.66
C GLU A 47 15.86 -6.56 8.41
N THR A 48 14.70 -6.42 9.04
CA THR A 48 13.60 -7.41 8.95
C THR A 48 12.35 -6.85 8.29
N TYR A 49 11.82 -5.72 8.76
CA TYR A 49 10.48 -5.26 8.35
C TYR A 49 10.46 -4.40 7.08
N LEU A 50 11.46 -3.54 6.91
CA LEU A 50 11.53 -2.59 5.81
C LEU A 50 12.12 -3.12 4.48
N PRO A 51 13.03 -4.11 4.43
CA PRO A 51 13.71 -4.49 3.18
C PRO A 51 12.77 -4.84 2.02
N VAL A 52 11.65 -5.52 2.30
CA VAL A 52 10.67 -5.88 1.26
C VAL A 52 9.99 -4.65 0.65
N PHE A 53 9.70 -3.63 1.46
CA PHE A 53 9.13 -2.38 0.98
C PHE A 53 10.17 -1.56 0.22
N GLN A 54 11.41 -1.51 0.72
CA GLN A 54 12.52 -0.87 0.04
C GLN A 54 12.72 -1.44 -1.37
N ALA A 55 12.73 -2.76 -1.52
CA ALA A 55 12.83 -3.42 -2.82
C ALA A 55 11.62 -3.09 -3.73
N CYS A 56 10.41 -3.04 -3.16
CA CYS A 56 9.22 -2.64 -3.92
C CYS A 56 9.31 -1.19 -4.44
N VAL A 57 9.88 -0.28 -3.66
CA VAL A 57 10.03 1.13 -4.02
C VAL A 57 11.23 1.35 -4.96
N GLN A 58 12.43 0.93 -4.56
CA GLN A 58 13.66 1.27 -5.27
C GLN A 58 13.88 0.41 -6.52
N GLU A 59 13.57 -0.89 -6.45
CA GLU A 59 13.84 -1.82 -7.57
C GLU A 59 12.61 -2.05 -8.45
N ALA A 60 11.43 -2.19 -7.84
CA ALA A 60 10.19 -2.47 -8.56
C ALA A 60 9.38 -1.22 -8.93
N LYS A 61 9.77 -0.05 -8.39
CA LYS A 61 9.15 1.25 -8.69
C LYS A 61 7.64 1.25 -8.45
N ALA A 62 7.20 0.69 -7.32
CA ALA A 62 5.80 0.74 -6.90
C ALA A 62 5.26 2.18 -6.98
N ALA A 63 4.07 2.35 -7.53
CA ALA A 63 3.44 3.66 -7.72
C ALA A 63 2.60 4.11 -6.51
N SER A 64 2.32 3.19 -5.58
CA SER A 64 1.68 3.49 -4.31
C SER A 64 2.26 2.64 -3.18
N VAL A 65 2.04 3.03 -1.92
CA VAL A 65 2.30 2.24 -0.71
C VAL A 65 1.12 2.44 0.24
N MET A 66 0.67 1.39 0.93
CA MET A 66 -0.41 1.49 1.92
C MET A 66 0.14 1.49 3.34
N GLY A 67 -0.16 2.55 4.10
CA GLY A 67 0.17 2.64 5.53
C GLY A 67 -0.67 1.67 6.36
N ALA A 68 -0.11 1.12 7.44
CA ALA A 68 -0.78 0.16 8.31
C ALA A 68 -1.67 0.82 9.39
N TYR A 69 -2.53 0.01 10.01
CA TYR A 69 -3.40 0.41 11.13
C TYR A 69 -2.62 0.76 12.42
N ASN A 70 -1.57 0.00 12.73
CA ASN A 70 -0.88 0.08 14.01
C ASN A 70 0.01 1.32 14.13
N ARG A 71 0.48 1.56 15.36
CA ARG A 71 1.64 2.44 15.58
C ARG A 71 2.93 1.64 15.45
N VAL A 72 4.03 2.34 15.13
CA VAL A 72 5.39 1.82 15.24
C VAL A 72 6.17 2.82 16.08
N ASN A 73 6.73 2.33 17.19
CA ASN A 73 7.52 3.13 18.13
C ASN A 73 6.81 4.43 18.58
N GLY A 74 5.48 4.40 18.66
CA GLY A 74 4.66 5.53 19.07
C GLY A 74 4.10 6.40 17.93
N GLU A 75 4.43 6.18 16.66
CA GLU A 75 3.82 6.93 15.55
C GLU A 75 2.79 6.08 14.81
N PRO A 76 1.54 6.55 14.56
CA PRO A 76 0.60 5.85 13.69
C PRO A 76 1.17 5.71 12.29
N CYS A 77 1.17 4.53 11.69
CA CYS A 77 1.83 4.31 10.40
C CYS A 77 1.31 5.24 9.29
N CYS A 78 0.00 5.46 9.21
CA CYS A 78 -0.63 6.39 8.26
C CYS A 78 -0.37 7.87 8.56
N ALA A 79 0.31 8.20 9.65
CA ALA A 79 0.66 9.57 10.02
C ALA A 79 2.09 9.66 10.62
N SER A 80 2.96 8.73 10.25
CA SER A 80 4.32 8.65 10.79
C SER A 80 5.27 9.47 9.95
N LYS A 81 5.90 10.48 10.55
CA LYS A 81 6.96 11.25 9.89
C LYS A 81 8.16 10.35 9.62
N THR A 82 8.54 9.49 10.58
CA THR A 82 9.67 8.59 10.41
C THR A 82 9.47 7.65 9.23
N LEU A 83 8.33 6.95 9.16
CA LEU A 83 8.08 5.97 8.11
C LEU A 83 7.83 6.63 6.75
N LEU A 84 6.90 7.58 6.67
CA LEU A 84 6.41 8.09 5.39
C LEU A 84 7.26 9.22 4.81
N ILE A 85 7.83 10.08 5.66
CA ILE A 85 8.64 11.21 5.20
C ILE A 85 10.12 10.85 5.20
N ASP A 86 10.68 10.50 6.35
CA ASP A 86 12.13 10.35 6.49
C ASP A 86 12.63 9.12 5.71
N ILE A 87 12.00 7.96 5.90
CA ILE A 87 12.41 6.71 5.25
C ILE A 87 11.86 6.61 3.83
N LEU A 88 10.53 6.56 3.67
CA LEU A 88 9.91 6.26 2.37
C LEU A 88 10.24 7.32 1.30
N ARG A 89 10.06 8.60 1.61
CA ARG A 89 10.33 9.69 0.65
C ARG A 89 11.77 10.18 0.70
N GLY A 90 12.35 10.32 1.88
CA GLY A 90 13.70 10.84 2.08
C GLY A 90 14.76 9.85 1.63
N GLU A 91 14.88 8.73 2.34
CA GLU A 91 15.93 7.74 2.06
C GLU A 91 15.68 6.94 0.78
N TRP A 92 14.44 6.53 0.52
CA TRP A 92 14.15 5.66 -0.64
C TRP A 92 13.77 6.43 -1.91
N GLY A 93 13.47 7.72 -1.80
CA GLY A 93 13.11 8.56 -2.95
C GLY A 93 11.75 8.23 -3.55
N PHE A 94 10.78 7.77 -2.75
CA PHE A 94 9.45 7.43 -3.24
C PHE A 94 8.67 8.66 -3.75
N ASP A 95 8.28 8.63 -5.02
CA ASP A 95 7.57 9.69 -5.73
C ASP A 95 6.07 9.40 -5.95
N GLY A 96 5.63 8.18 -5.63
CA GLY A 96 4.23 7.77 -5.69
C GLY A 96 3.37 8.35 -4.57
N PHE A 97 2.14 7.84 -4.46
CA PHE A 97 1.18 8.26 -3.42
C PHE A 97 1.04 7.23 -2.30
N VAL A 98 0.83 7.68 -1.07
CA VAL A 98 0.53 6.84 0.08
C VAL A 98 -0.97 6.80 0.31
N VAL A 99 -1.54 5.61 0.44
CA VAL A 99 -2.93 5.42 0.84
C VAL A 99 -3.01 4.87 2.26
N ALA A 100 -3.97 5.31 3.05
CA ALA A 100 -4.25 4.70 4.34
C ALA A 100 -4.93 3.34 4.16
N ASP A 101 -4.71 2.42 5.10
CA ASP A 101 -5.60 1.26 5.20
C ASP A 101 -7.00 1.69 5.63
N ASP A 102 -7.97 0.79 5.48
CA ASP A 102 -9.37 1.07 5.73
C ASP A 102 -9.61 1.56 7.17
N HIS A 103 -10.07 2.80 7.33
CA HIS A 103 -10.25 3.47 8.63
C HIS A 103 -8.97 3.67 9.48
N ALA A 104 -7.77 3.41 8.97
CA ALA A 104 -6.53 3.61 9.74
C ALA A 104 -6.29 5.09 10.13
N THR A 105 -6.83 6.04 9.35
CA THR A 105 -6.86 7.47 9.70
C THR A 105 -7.82 7.79 10.85
N THR A 106 -8.92 7.02 10.97
CA THR A 106 -9.86 7.11 12.11
C THR A 106 -9.17 6.68 13.39
N ASP A 107 -8.40 5.58 13.31
CA ASP A 107 -7.69 5.03 14.46
C ASP A 107 -6.77 6.07 15.12
N ILE A 108 -6.18 7.01 14.34
CA ILE A 108 -5.28 8.06 14.86
C ILE A 108 -5.89 8.82 16.05
N HIS A 109 -7.17 9.20 15.96
CA HIS A 109 -7.86 9.92 17.03
C HIS A 109 -8.71 9.00 17.92
N ALA A 110 -9.42 8.03 17.32
CA ALA A 110 -10.41 7.23 18.05
C ALA A 110 -9.78 6.15 18.94
N ASP A 111 -8.83 5.41 18.38
CA ASP A 111 -8.28 4.19 18.99
C ASP A 111 -6.87 4.43 19.57
N HIS A 112 -5.99 5.10 18.83
CA HIS A 112 -4.64 5.47 19.22
C HIS A 112 -4.57 6.73 20.09
N ARG A 113 -5.59 7.59 20.01
CA ARG A 113 -5.73 8.84 20.79
C ARG A 113 -4.51 9.75 20.70
N VAL A 114 -3.91 9.85 19.51
CA VAL A 114 -2.74 10.72 19.25
C VAL A 114 -3.16 12.18 19.17
N VAL A 115 -4.37 12.43 18.68
CA VAL A 115 -5.01 13.75 18.56
C VAL A 115 -6.46 13.68 19.04
N GLY A 116 -7.07 14.83 19.27
CA GLY A 116 -8.39 14.96 19.89
C GLY A 116 -9.56 14.95 18.92
N SER A 117 -9.35 15.17 17.62
CA SER A 117 -10.44 15.23 16.62
C SER A 117 -10.11 14.57 15.27
N PRO A 118 -11.14 14.23 14.46
CA PRO A 118 -10.95 13.82 13.07
C PRO A 118 -10.20 14.85 12.22
N ALA A 119 -10.48 16.15 12.39
CA ALA A 119 -9.80 17.23 11.65
C ALA A 119 -8.30 17.28 11.97
N GLU A 120 -7.91 17.09 13.23
CA GLU A 120 -6.50 16.97 13.63
C GLU A 120 -5.85 15.71 13.06
N ALA A 121 -6.58 14.58 12.99
CA ALA A 121 -6.08 13.34 12.41
C ALA A 121 -5.85 13.46 10.90
N ALA A 122 -6.81 14.04 10.18
CA ALA A 122 -6.69 14.33 8.75
C ALA A 122 -5.49 15.24 8.46
N ALA A 123 -5.36 16.34 9.22
CA ALA A 123 -4.23 17.26 9.08
C ALA A 123 -2.89 16.58 9.35
N LEU A 124 -2.80 15.78 10.43
CA LEU A 124 -1.57 15.08 10.78
C LEU A 124 -1.16 14.06 9.71
N ALA A 125 -2.10 13.25 9.23
CA ALA A 125 -1.86 12.26 8.19
C ALA A 125 -1.34 12.89 6.90
N VAL A 126 -2.01 13.93 6.39
CA VAL A 126 -1.59 14.62 5.15
C VAL A 126 -0.26 15.33 5.31
N LYS A 127 -0.03 16.03 6.43
CA LYS A 127 1.27 16.68 6.71
C LYS A 127 2.42 15.68 6.74
N ASN A 128 2.16 14.47 7.23
CA ASN A 128 3.14 13.39 7.29
C ASN A 128 3.11 12.47 6.07
N GLY A 129 2.46 12.88 4.98
CA GLY A 129 2.65 12.27 3.66
C GLY A 129 1.70 11.15 3.28
N CYS A 130 0.61 10.94 4.03
CA CYS A 130 -0.54 10.15 3.58
C CYS A 130 -1.38 10.98 2.60
N ASP A 131 -1.52 10.51 1.37
CA ASP A 131 -2.11 11.29 0.27
C ASP A 131 -3.58 10.94 0.02
N LEU A 132 -4.00 9.72 0.35
CA LEU A 132 -5.36 9.20 0.12
C LEU A 132 -5.86 8.47 1.35
N ASP A 133 -7.09 8.75 1.75
CA ASP A 133 -7.79 8.04 2.81
C ASP A 133 -8.66 6.92 2.23
N CYS A 134 -8.61 5.74 2.87
CA CYS A 134 -9.60 4.69 2.67
C CYS A 134 -10.54 4.75 3.86
N GLY A 135 -11.44 5.72 3.86
CA GLY A 135 -12.29 6.04 5.00
C GLY A 135 -12.88 7.43 4.85
N ASP A 136 -13.40 7.96 5.97
CA ASP A 136 -14.18 9.21 5.96
C ASP A 136 -13.44 10.40 6.58
N VAL A 137 -12.26 10.20 7.20
CA VAL A 137 -11.57 11.23 7.98
C VAL A 137 -11.07 12.36 7.09
N PHE A 138 -10.63 12.09 5.87
CA PHE A 138 -10.22 13.17 4.97
C PHE A 138 -11.40 14.05 4.52
N GLY A 139 -12.65 13.63 4.78
CA GLY A 139 -13.82 14.50 4.66
C GLY A 139 -13.77 15.75 5.54
N THR A 140 -12.97 15.74 6.62
CA THR A 140 -12.80 16.89 7.53
C THR A 140 -11.60 17.78 7.18
N LEU A 141 -10.98 17.61 6.00
CA LEU A 141 -9.84 18.45 5.60
C LEU A 141 -10.20 19.92 5.41
N VAL A 142 -11.43 20.23 4.98
CA VAL A 142 -11.92 21.62 4.87
C VAL A 142 -11.94 22.28 6.24
N GLU A 143 -12.54 21.62 7.24
CA GLU A 143 -12.53 22.06 8.64
C GLU A 143 -11.10 22.24 9.17
N ALA A 144 -10.20 21.29 8.85
CA ALA A 144 -8.80 21.39 9.27
C ALA A 144 -8.07 22.61 8.68
N VAL A 145 -8.42 23.03 7.47
CA VAL A 145 -7.91 24.27 6.86
C VAL A 145 -8.50 25.50 7.55
N GLU A 146 -9.82 25.52 7.79
CA GLU A 146 -10.50 26.62 8.50
C GLU A 146 -9.95 26.82 9.92
N GLN A 147 -9.57 25.74 10.61
CA GLN A 147 -8.92 25.76 11.93
C GLN A 147 -7.42 26.08 11.89
N GLY A 148 -6.81 26.18 10.70
CA GLY A 148 -5.38 26.43 10.54
C GLY A 148 -4.46 25.24 10.89
N LEU A 149 -5.01 24.03 10.99
CA LEU A 149 -4.25 22.81 11.30
C LEU A 149 -3.38 22.33 10.12
N ILE A 150 -3.81 22.66 8.91
CA ILE A 150 -3.12 22.39 7.64
C ILE A 150 -3.42 23.52 6.65
N THR A 151 -2.58 23.67 5.62
CA THR A 151 -2.82 24.64 4.54
C THR A 151 -3.21 23.91 3.26
N GLU A 152 -4.00 24.56 2.41
CA GLU A 152 -4.37 24.05 1.08
C GLU A 152 -3.14 23.64 0.26
N LYS A 153 -2.04 24.41 0.35
CA LYS A 153 -0.76 24.09 -0.30
C LYS A 153 -0.19 22.71 0.08
N VAL A 154 -0.41 22.24 1.31
CA VAL A 154 0.02 20.90 1.73
C VAL A 154 -0.87 19.83 1.08
N ILE A 155 -2.17 20.08 1.01
CA ILE A 155 -3.16 19.20 0.34
C ILE A 155 -2.87 19.10 -1.16
N ASP A 156 -2.48 20.21 -1.81
CA ASP A 156 -2.07 20.23 -3.22
C ASP A 156 -0.95 19.23 -3.54
N GLY A 157 -0.06 18.96 -2.57
CA GLY A 157 1.01 17.97 -2.70
C GLY A 157 0.45 16.56 -2.89
N ALA A 158 -0.52 16.18 -2.06
CA ALA A 158 -1.22 14.90 -2.16
C ALA A 158 -2.02 14.79 -3.46
N LEU A 159 -2.76 15.86 -3.81
CA LEU A 159 -3.55 15.94 -5.03
C LEU A 159 -2.69 15.72 -6.28
N LYS A 160 -1.53 16.37 -6.37
CA LYS A 160 -0.60 16.23 -7.50
C LYS A 160 -0.13 14.79 -7.68
N ARG A 161 0.20 14.08 -6.59
CA ARG A 161 0.63 12.67 -6.66
C ARG A 161 -0.49 11.75 -7.13
N LEU A 162 -1.70 11.96 -6.62
CA LEU A 162 -2.88 11.18 -7.03
C LEU A 162 -3.23 11.41 -8.49
N PHE A 163 -3.25 12.66 -8.95
CA PHE A 163 -3.52 12.97 -10.35
C PHE A 163 -2.39 12.48 -11.27
N ALA A 164 -1.12 12.61 -10.87
CA ALA A 164 0.00 12.04 -11.63
C ALA A 164 -0.16 10.52 -11.83
N ALA A 165 -0.58 9.78 -10.81
CA ALA A 165 -0.89 8.36 -10.94
C ALA A 165 -2.05 8.10 -11.91
N ARG A 166 -3.12 8.89 -11.86
CA ARG A 166 -4.27 8.79 -12.79
C ARG A 166 -3.90 9.12 -14.24
N PHE A 167 -3.02 10.09 -14.47
CA PHE A 167 -2.45 10.37 -15.79
C PHE A 167 -1.61 9.20 -16.30
N ARG A 168 -0.76 8.62 -15.43
CA ARG A 168 0.00 7.41 -15.79
C ARG A 168 -0.90 6.20 -16.04
N LEU A 169 -2.10 6.14 -15.48
CA LEU A 169 -3.10 5.11 -15.82
C LEU A 169 -3.84 5.40 -17.14
N GLY A 170 -3.57 6.52 -17.81
CA GLY A 170 -4.24 6.90 -19.06
C GLY A 170 -5.70 7.34 -18.88
N MET A 171 -6.17 7.62 -17.66
CA MET A 171 -7.57 7.93 -17.38
C MET A 171 -8.09 9.21 -18.05
N PHE A 172 -7.20 10.05 -18.57
CA PHE A 172 -7.50 11.31 -19.22
C PHE A 172 -7.13 11.34 -20.71
N ASP A 173 -6.57 10.25 -21.23
CA ASP A 173 -6.19 10.13 -22.63
C ASP A 173 -7.28 9.36 -23.41
N PRO A 174 -7.46 9.60 -24.72
CA PRO A 174 -8.33 8.79 -25.57
C PRO A 174 -7.99 7.28 -25.47
N PRO A 175 -9.00 6.38 -25.40
CA PRO A 175 -8.74 4.95 -25.20
C PRO A 175 -7.82 4.31 -26.26
N ASP A 176 -7.90 4.75 -27.51
CA ASP A 176 -7.03 4.30 -28.61
C ASP A 176 -5.54 4.58 -28.38
N LEU A 177 -5.20 5.54 -27.50
CA LEU A 177 -3.82 5.85 -27.11
C LEU A 177 -3.34 5.07 -25.88
N VAL A 178 -4.22 4.37 -25.17
CA VAL A 178 -3.91 3.68 -23.91
C VAL A 178 -3.91 2.16 -24.16
N PRO A 179 -2.74 1.50 -24.26
CA PRO A 179 -2.65 0.08 -24.64
C PRO A 179 -3.48 -0.85 -23.75
N TYR A 180 -3.55 -0.55 -22.45
CA TYR A 180 -4.27 -1.37 -21.48
C TYR A 180 -5.79 -1.17 -21.51
N SER A 181 -6.31 -0.14 -22.18
CA SER A 181 -7.75 0.03 -22.39
C SER A 181 -8.31 -0.97 -23.42
N GLN A 182 -7.43 -1.60 -24.21
CA GLN A 182 -7.78 -2.56 -25.26
C GLN A 182 -7.80 -4.01 -24.75
N ILE A 183 -7.61 -4.22 -23.43
CA ILE A 183 -7.69 -5.55 -22.83
C ILE A 183 -9.14 -6.04 -22.93
N ALA A 184 -9.34 -7.09 -23.72
CA ALA A 184 -10.67 -7.63 -24.00
C ALA A 184 -11.20 -8.48 -22.83
N THR A 185 -12.52 -8.54 -22.67
CA THR A 185 -13.17 -9.28 -21.58
C THR A 185 -12.94 -10.79 -21.65
N GLU A 186 -12.61 -11.32 -22.82
CA GLU A 186 -12.39 -12.75 -23.08
C GLU A 186 -11.14 -13.28 -22.37
N VAL A 187 -10.23 -12.41 -21.92
CA VAL A 187 -9.08 -12.82 -21.11
C VAL A 187 -9.48 -13.14 -19.66
N ILE A 188 -10.68 -12.75 -19.21
CA ILE A 188 -11.17 -13.06 -17.87
C ILE A 188 -11.47 -14.56 -17.80
N ASP A 189 -10.81 -15.26 -16.87
CA ASP A 189 -10.91 -16.72 -16.68
C ASP A 189 -10.65 -17.55 -17.95
N CYS A 190 -9.78 -17.06 -18.85
CA CYS A 190 -9.41 -17.83 -20.03
C CYS A 190 -8.64 -19.12 -19.67
N ARG A 191 -8.54 -20.05 -20.62
CA ARG A 191 -7.87 -21.36 -20.43
C ARG A 191 -6.44 -21.20 -19.96
N GLU A 192 -5.71 -20.23 -20.51
CA GLU A 192 -4.31 -19.94 -20.20
C GLU A 192 -4.15 -19.48 -18.75
N HIS A 193 -5.03 -18.59 -18.26
CA HIS A 193 -5.02 -18.14 -16.87
C HIS A 193 -5.35 -19.28 -15.90
N ARG A 194 -6.33 -20.14 -16.22
CA ARG A 194 -6.63 -21.32 -15.40
C ARG A 194 -5.48 -22.32 -15.36
N GLN A 195 -4.79 -22.53 -16.48
CA GLN A 195 -3.62 -23.40 -16.53
C GLN A 195 -2.47 -22.86 -15.70
N LEU A 196 -2.21 -21.54 -15.75
CA LEU A 196 -1.21 -20.89 -14.92
C LEU A 196 -1.56 -20.98 -13.43
N ALA A 197 -2.82 -20.80 -13.07
CA ALA A 197 -3.29 -20.96 -11.69
C ALA A 197 -3.09 -22.40 -11.18
N LEU A 198 -3.39 -23.40 -12.02
CA LEU A 198 -3.15 -24.81 -11.70
C LEU A 198 -1.65 -25.10 -11.50
N GLU A 199 -0.79 -24.55 -12.35
CA GLU A 199 0.66 -24.70 -12.21
C GLU A 199 1.17 -24.05 -10.92
N ALA A 200 0.73 -22.82 -10.63
CA ALA A 200 1.07 -22.13 -9.38
C ALA A 200 0.63 -22.95 -8.16
N ALA A 201 -0.57 -23.55 -8.19
CA ALA A 201 -1.04 -24.41 -7.11
C ALA A 201 -0.16 -25.64 -6.93
N ARG A 202 0.20 -26.34 -8.02
CA ARG A 202 1.09 -27.52 -7.99
C ARG A 202 2.47 -27.19 -7.43
N GLN A 203 3.04 -26.05 -7.81
CA GLN A 203 4.35 -25.60 -7.31
C GLN A 203 4.31 -25.09 -5.86
N SER A 204 3.12 -24.74 -5.34
CA SER A 204 2.96 -24.20 -3.98
C SER A 204 2.68 -25.27 -2.93
N ILE A 205 2.32 -26.49 -3.33
CA ILE A 205 2.03 -27.60 -2.41
C ILE A 205 3.34 -28.11 -1.80
N VAL A 206 3.38 -28.23 -0.47
CA VAL A 206 4.51 -28.76 0.28
C VAL A 206 4.10 -30.08 0.94
N LEU A 207 4.78 -31.17 0.58
CA LEU A 207 4.62 -32.46 1.24
C LEU A 207 5.41 -32.47 2.55
N LEU A 208 4.70 -32.32 3.67
CA LEU A 208 5.33 -32.23 5.00
C LEU A 208 5.84 -33.58 5.52
N LYS A 209 5.20 -34.69 5.11
CA LYS A 209 5.50 -36.04 5.59
C LYS A 209 5.04 -37.08 4.55
N ASN A 210 5.89 -38.07 4.27
CA ASN A 210 5.56 -39.21 3.41
C ASN A 210 6.13 -40.51 4.03
N GLU A 211 5.41 -41.07 5.00
CA GLU A 211 5.86 -42.30 5.68
C GLU A 211 5.55 -43.55 4.86
N GLY A 212 6.53 -44.46 4.80
CA GLY A 212 6.38 -45.74 4.10
C GLY A 212 6.16 -45.60 2.60
N ASP A 213 6.62 -44.51 1.99
CA ASP A 213 6.44 -44.18 0.57
C ASP A 213 4.98 -44.29 0.11
N LEU A 214 4.04 -43.90 0.98
CA LEU A 214 2.60 -43.98 0.72
C LEU A 214 2.16 -43.17 -0.51
N LEU A 215 2.81 -42.04 -0.76
CA LEU A 215 2.58 -41.22 -1.95
C LEU A 215 3.74 -41.37 -2.96
N PRO A 216 3.45 -41.32 -4.29
CA PRO A 216 2.13 -41.14 -4.89
C PRO A 216 1.25 -42.39 -4.75
N LEU A 217 -0.07 -42.20 -4.73
CA LEU A 217 -1.02 -43.32 -4.77
C LEU A 217 -0.96 -43.97 -6.16
N ASP A 218 -1.10 -45.30 -6.20
CA ASP A 218 -1.27 -46.02 -7.46
C ASP A 218 -2.62 -45.64 -8.09
N ASP A 219 -2.64 -45.51 -9.42
CA ASP A 219 -3.87 -45.39 -10.19
C ASP A 219 -4.50 -46.80 -10.27
N ASP A 220 -5.69 -47.01 -9.67
CA ASP A 220 -6.48 -48.25 -9.81
C ASP A 220 -6.73 -48.64 -11.28
#